data_AF-A0A6I2US61-F1
#
_entry.id   AF-A0A6I2US61-F1
#
_cell.length_a   1.000
_cell.length_b   1.000
_cell.length_c   1.000
_cell.angle_alpha   90.00
_cell.angle_beta   90.00
_cell.angle_gamma   90.00
#
_symmetry.space_group_name_H-M   'P 1'
#
loop_
_entity.id
_entity.type
_entity.pdbx_description
1 polymer ?
#
loop_
_entity_poly.entity_id
_entity_poly.type
_entity_poly.pdbx_seq_one_letter_code
_entity_poly.pdbx_strand_id
1 'polypeptide(L)'
;MNGGSTPPIRSRSCKNWRMSMRIIAMYLPQFHRVKENDAWWGEGFTEWTSVRSAERLFPGHEQPHVPLHGNYYDLMKPETMRWQADLMKRYGVDGMCFYHYYFKDGRKILEKPAENLLRWKDIDMPFCFSWANESWVRSWSRLSEHEGNPWSAKFDGQRTDEKDDGVLLAQEYGGVPAWRAHYAYLSPFFHDARYICHEGCPVFLIYKPDNIPCLKEMLDCWQELAREDGFPGVYVIGTNVREAEEKGLSNSLLQEPQDTIARWYPQKYENDDHVMKSIPYDELWQRIIDKPVELGQCLGGFSGYDDSPRRGHGAVVIKGRNPEIFGRRMYELLAKCQQNDAPFLFLNAWNEWGEGMHLEPDEAYGCQFLEALRKAKGRLAHKRTGERPAVPQGAIKMLQEENAALQATCDRYRGYWRVMDRWLMLLESGKSIAGWLRAHGYAQVAIYGYGMLGKHLVHQMEQEQLTPAYLIDQQPEKDSGSLPMMTLEDELPAADLVIVTVQYDFPAIQRNLKEKVAAEICPINWLIDSVMNV
;
A
#
# COMPACT_ATOMS: atom_id res chain seq x y z
N MET A 1 56.63 -6.99 28.57
CA MET A 1 55.31 -7.58 28.27
C MET A 1 54.34 -7.05 29.32
N ASN A 2 53.66 -5.94 29.02
CA ASN A 2 52.64 -5.39 29.91
C ASN A 2 51.29 -5.60 29.22
N GLY A 3 50.48 -6.49 29.80
CA GLY A 3 49.11 -6.73 29.38
C GLY A 3 48.25 -5.52 29.70
N GLY A 4 47.81 -4.83 28.65
CA GLY A 4 46.70 -3.89 28.73
C GLY A 4 45.40 -4.67 28.66
N SER A 5 44.73 -4.82 29.80
CA SER A 5 43.34 -5.29 29.87
C SER A 5 42.45 -4.27 29.15
N THR A 6 41.88 -4.66 28.02
CA THR A 6 40.75 -3.97 27.41
C THR A 6 39.60 -3.91 28.44
N PRO A 7 38.97 -2.75 28.67
CA PRO A 7 37.83 -2.67 29.55
C PRO A 7 36.68 -3.50 28.96
N PRO A 8 35.85 -4.16 29.80
CA PRO A 8 34.70 -4.90 29.29
C PRO A 8 33.76 -3.93 28.58
N ILE A 9 33.41 -4.26 27.34
CA ILE A 9 32.33 -3.60 26.59
C ILE A 9 31.09 -3.70 27.48
N ARG A 10 30.67 -2.58 28.06
CA ARG A 10 29.42 -2.51 28.83
C ARG A 10 28.29 -2.69 27.84
N SER A 11 27.71 -3.89 27.77
CA SER A 11 26.43 -4.11 27.10
C SER A 11 25.37 -3.23 27.79
N ARG A 12 25.02 -2.11 27.15
CA ARG A 12 23.99 -1.20 27.65
C ARG A 12 22.70 -1.41 26.87
N SER A 13 21.89 -2.32 27.41
CA SER A 13 20.48 -2.11 27.74
C SER A 13 19.54 -1.61 26.63
N CYS A 14 19.47 -2.36 25.54
CA CYS A 14 18.16 -2.67 24.97
C CYS A 14 17.40 -3.53 25.99
N LYS A 15 16.19 -3.13 26.43
CA LYS A 15 15.38 -3.94 27.35
C LYS A 15 15.24 -5.33 26.70
N ASN A 16 15.63 -6.44 27.33
CA ASN A 16 15.29 -7.76 26.80
C ASN A 16 13.76 -7.96 26.91
N TRP A 17 13.00 -7.55 25.90
CA TRP A 17 11.56 -7.78 25.81
C TRP A 17 11.36 -9.30 25.72
N ARG A 18 10.77 -9.89 26.76
CA ARG A 18 10.52 -11.33 26.85
C ARG A 18 9.64 -11.81 25.69
N MET A 19 9.73 -13.12 25.40
CA MET A 19 9.09 -13.95 24.35
C MET A 19 7.55 -13.87 24.19
N SER A 20 6.86 -12.84 24.67
CA SER A 20 5.43 -12.66 24.44
C SER A 20 5.19 -11.84 23.18
N MET A 21 4.26 -12.31 22.33
CA MET A 21 3.75 -11.55 21.18
C MET A 21 3.37 -10.12 21.58
N ARG A 22 3.84 -9.14 20.81
CA ARG A 22 3.56 -7.71 21.00
C ARG A 22 2.61 -7.17 19.94
N ILE A 23 1.71 -6.28 20.36
CA ILE A 23 0.79 -5.56 19.47
C ILE A 23 1.40 -4.20 19.15
N ILE A 24 1.80 -4.00 17.90
CA ILE A 24 2.43 -2.77 17.42
C ILE A 24 1.46 -2.06 16.47
N ALA A 25 1.17 -0.78 16.67
CA ALA A 25 0.30 -0.04 15.76
C ALA A 25 1.15 0.73 14.73
N MET A 26 0.81 0.64 13.45
CA MET A 26 1.41 1.47 12.40
C MET A 26 1.07 2.94 12.67
N TYR A 27 2.04 3.83 12.47
CA TYR A 27 1.95 5.21 12.92
C TYR A 27 2.35 6.19 11.81
N LEU A 28 1.40 7.03 11.40
CA LEU A 28 1.57 8.02 10.36
C LEU A 28 2.12 9.33 10.96
N PRO A 29 3.29 9.82 10.51
CA PRO A 29 3.87 11.07 11.03
C PRO A 29 3.24 12.35 10.41
N GLN A 30 2.33 12.25 9.45
CA GLN A 30 1.82 13.37 8.63
C GLN A 30 0.69 14.21 9.26
N PHE A 31 0.83 14.56 10.53
CA PHE A 31 -0.08 15.49 11.21
C PHE A 31 0.66 16.76 11.65
N HIS A 32 1.51 17.25 10.75
CA HIS A 32 2.22 18.53 10.87
C HIS A 32 2.53 19.03 9.46
N ARG A 33 2.73 20.35 9.32
CA ARG A 33 3.06 20.96 8.03
C ARG A 33 4.51 20.71 7.66
N VAL A 34 4.75 20.47 6.37
CA VAL A 34 6.07 20.49 5.74
C VAL A 34 5.99 21.33 4.47
N LYS A 35 7.10 21.97 4.09
CA LYS A 35 7.11 22.93 2.98
C LYS A 35 6.73 22.29 1.66
N GLU A 36 7.09 21.03 1.49
CA GLU A 36 6.88 20.22 0.31
C GLU A 36 5.38 19.93 0.12
N ASN A 37 4.69 19.45 1.17
CA ASN A 37 3.25 19.23 1.13
C ASN A 37 2.48 20.53 0.89
N ASP A 38 2.89 21.63 1.51
CA ASP A 38 2.29 22.94 1.26
C ASP A 38 2.44 23.35 -0.22
N ALA A 39 3.59 23.05 -0.84
CA ALA A 39 3.86 23.34 -2.24
C ALA A 39 3.12 22.41 -3.22
N TRP A 40 2.90 21.16 -2.85
CA TRP A 40 2.28 20.15 -3.71
C TRP A 40 0.75 20.15 -3.64
N TRP A 41 0.20 20.32 -2.44
CA TRP A 41 -1.22 20.09 -2.15
C TRP A 41 -1.96 21.34 -1.63
N GLY A 42 -1.26 22.46 -1.49
CA GLY A 42 -1.81 23.75 -1.08
C GLY A 42 -1.36 24.19 0.31
N GLU A 43 -1.37 25.51 0.54
CA GLU A 43 -0.88 26.10 1.78
C GLU A 43 -1.65 25.58 3.01
N GLY A 44 -0.92 25.07 4.00
CA GLY A 44 -1.52 24.56 5.23
C GLY A 44 -1.81 23.06 5.20
N PHE A 45 -1.40 22.34 4.17
CA PHE A 45 -1.73 20.94 3.99
C PHE A 45 -1.15 20.05 5.10
N THR A 46 -2.03 19.26 5.70
CA THR A 46 -1.73 18.13 6.57
C THR A 46 -2.73 17.02 6.26
N GLU A 47 -2.57 15.85 6.85
CA GLU A 47 -3.57 14.78 6.69
C GLU A 47 -4.97 15.23 7.16
N TRP A 48 -5.05 16.17 8.11
CA TRP A 48 -6.32 16.75 8.54
C TRP A 48 -7.07 17.50 7.43
N THR A 49 -6.36 18.03 6.43
CA THR A 49 -6.97 18.68 5.27
C THR A 49 -7.80 17.67 4.48
N SER A 50 -7.22 16.50 4.19
CA SER A 50 -7.90 15.39 3.52
C SER A 50 -9.11 14.92 4.31
N VAL A 51 -8.92 14.64 5.61
CA VAL A 51 -9.97 14.14 6.51
C VAL A 51 -11.16 15.10 6.60
N ARG A 52 -10.90 16.40 6.77
CA ARG A 52 -11.97 17.42 6.87
C ARG A 52 -12.73 17.62 5.56
N SER A 53 -12.10 17.34 4.42
CA SER A 53 -12.70 17.49 3.09
C SER A 53 -13.45 16.24 2.61
N ALA A 54 -13.47 15.18 3.42
CA ALA A 54 -14.11 13.92 3.05
C ALA A 54 -15.63 14.09 2.99
N GLU A 55 -16.24 13.47 1.99
CA GLU A 55 -17.67 13.60 1.70
C GLU A 55 -18.32 12.21 1.69
N ARG A 56 -19.61 12.17 2.01
CA ARG A 56 -20.40 10.93 1.91
C ARG A 56 -20.74 10.66 0.46
N LEU A 57 -20.12 9.65 -0.11
CA LEU A 57 -20.38 9.19 -1.49
C LEU A 57 -21.64 8.34 -1.66
N PHE A 58 -22.15 7.71 -0.59
CA PHE A 58 -23.34 6.83 -0.65
C PHE A 58 -24.09 6.77 0.71
N PRO A 59 -25.34 6.28 0.74
CA PRO A 59 -26.11 6.16 1.99
C PRO A 59 -25.42 5.28 3.04
N GLY A 60 -25.24 5.81 4.24
CA GLY A 60 -24.56 5.11 5.34
C GLY A 60 -23.03 5.12 5.27
N HIS A 61 -22.43 5.88 4.34
CA HIS A 61 -20.99 6.08 4.29
C HIS A 61 -20.51 6.89 5.52
N GLU A 62 -19.54 6.34 6.25
CA GLU A 62 -18.99 6.89 7.50
C GLU A 62 -17.95 8.00 7.26
N GLN A 63 -18.28 9.00 6.43
CA GLN A 63 -17.42 10.18 6.21
C GLN A 63 -18.16 11.48 6.57
N PRO A 64 -17.44 12.55 6.96
CA PRO A 64 -16.04 12.54 7.39
C PRO A 64 -15.86 11.84 8.75
N HIS A 65 -14.71 11.20 8.97
CA HIS A 65 -14.28 10.78 10.31
C HIS A 65 -13.87 12.02 11.13
N VAL A 66 -14.35 12.12 12.38
CA VAL A 66 -14.08 13.26 13.27
C VAL A 66 -13.37 12.78 14.54
N PRO A 67 -12.17 13.28 14.87
CA PRO A 67 -11.50 12.97 16.13
C PRO A 67 -12.35 13.36 17.34
N LEU A 68 -12.36 12.50 18.35
CA LEU A 68 -13.14 12.74 19.57
C LEU A 68 -12.77 14.11 20.18
N HIS A 69 -13.79 14.91 20.52
CA HIS A 69 -13.64 16.27 21.03
C HIS A 69 -12.96 17.26 20.07
N GLY A 70 -12.94 16.96 18.76
CA GLY A 70 -12.28 17.80 17.76
C GLY A 70 -10.76 17.87 17.95
N ASN A 71 -10.13 16.80 18.44
CA ASN A 71 -8.69 16.73 18.69
C ASN A 71 -7.84 16.63 17.41
N TYR A 72 -7.95 17.62 16.52
CA TYR A 72 -7.12 17.77 15.33
C TYR A 72 -5.73 18.28 15.74
N TYR A 73 -4.87 17.36 16.18
CA TYR A 73 -3.59 17.66 16.83
C TYR A 73 -2.44 17.99 15.86
N ASP A 74 -1.31 18.41 16.42
CA ASP A 74 -0.04 18.59 15.71
C ASP A 74 1.04 17.70 16.36
N LEU A 75 1.70 16.85 15.59
CA LEU A 75 2.73 15.92 16.11
C LEU A 75 4.06 16.59 16.48
N MET A 76 4.21 17.89 16.20
CA MET A 76 5.31 18.69 16.70
C MET A 76 5.17 19.05 18.18
N LYS A 77 4.03 18.72 18.79
CA LYS A 77 3.71 19.02 20.19
C LYS A 77 3.95 17.82 21.11
N PRO A 78 4.79 17.93 22.17
CA PRO A 78 5.08 16.82 23.07
C PRO A 78 3.84 16.34 23.84
N GLU A 79 2.87 17.22 24.13
CA GLU A 79 1.61 16.86 24.77
C GLU A 79 0.77 15.87 23.95
N THR A 80 0.81 15.96 22.62
CA THR A 80 0.11 15.03 21.73
C THR A 80 0.71 13.64 21.82
N MET A 81 2.03 13.53 21.70
CA MET A 81 2.74 12.25 21.84
C MET A 81 2.57 11.65 23.25
N ARG A 82 2.53 12.49 24.30
CA ARG A 82 2.28 12.03 25.67
C ARG A 82 0.86 11.48 25.83
N TRP A 83 -0.14 12.18 25.30
CA TRP A 83 -1.52 11.71 25.29
C TRP A 83 -1.65 10.36 24.56
N GLN A 84 -1.04 10.22 23.39
CA GLN A 84 -1.04 8.96 22.64
C GLN A 84 -0.29 7.84 23.38
N ALA A 85 0.86 8.15 24.01
CA ALA A 85 1.61 7.21 24.84
C ALA A 85 0.79 6.69 26.04
N ASP A 86 0.02 7.56 26.68
CA ASP A 86 -0.86 7.18 27.78
C ASP A 86 -2.03 6.33 27.30
N LEU A 87 -2.57 6.67 26.12
CA LEU A 87 -3.69 5.94 25.52
C LEU A 87 -3.27 4.52 25.09
N MET A 88 -2.13 4.36 24.42
CA MET A 88 -1.63 3.04 24.00
C MET A 88 -1.44 2.10 25.19
N LYS A 89 -0.88 2.61 26.30
CA LYS A 89 -0.66 1.86 27.53
C LYS A 89 -1.97 1.45 28.19
N ARG A 90 -2.93 2.38 28.25
CA ARG A 90 -4.24 2.14 28.85
C ARG A 90 -5.00 1.02 28.14
N TYR A 91 -4.84 0.90 26.82
CA TYR A 91 -5.61 -0.02 25.99
C TYR A 91 -4.81 -1.22 25.46
N GLY A 92 -3.54 -1.33 25.82
CA GLY A 92 -2.73 -2.52 25.59
C GLY A 92 -2.10 -2.62 24.20
N VAL A 93 -1.83 -1.49 23.56
CA VAL A 93 -0.91 -1.39 22.41
C VAL A 93 0.51 -1.28 22.98
N ASP A 94 1.41 -2.14 22.55
CA ASP A 94 2.75 -2.31 23.14
C ASP A 94 3.81 -1.42 22.50
N GLY A 95 3.54 -0.85 21.33
CA GLY A 95 4.47 0.04 20.62
C GLY A 95 3.87 0.66 19.36
N MET A 96 4.58 1.65 18.79
CA MET A 96 4.25 2.30 17.53
C MET A 96 5.30 1.97 16.45
N CYS A 97 4.87 1.72 15.22
CA CYS A 97 5.76 1.55 14.07
C CYS A 97 5.62 2.78 13.16
N PHE A 98 6.54 3.73 13.29
CA PHE A 98 6.52 4.96 12.52
C PHE A 98 6.86 4.70 11.06
N TYR A 99 6.04 5.23 10.14
CA TYR A 99 6.50 5.34 8.76
C TYR A 99 7.73 6.26 8.70
N HIS A 100 8.80 5.72 8.15
CA HIS A 100 10.09 6.37 7.96
C HIS A 100 10.27 6.65 6.48
N TYR A 101 10.41 7.92 6.11
CA TYR A 101 10.53 8.35 4.71
C TYR A 101 11.94 8.83 4.44
N TYR A 102 12.67 8.02 3.68
CA TYR A 102 14.08 8.24 3.33
C TYR A 102 14.31 7.85 1.88
N PHE A 103 14.76 8.82 1.10
CA PHE A 103 14.80 8.77 -0.36
C PHE A 103 16.23 8.89 -0.87
N LYS A 104 16.33 9.02 -2.20
CA LYS A 104 17.57 9.32 -2.91
C LYS A 104 18.39 10.41 -2.21
N ASP A 105 19.71 10.22 -2.20
CA ASP A 105 20.70 11.15 -1.63
C ASP A 105 20.49 11.52 -0.15
N GLY A 106 19.82 10.64 0.62
CA GLY A 106 19.58 10.83 2.04
C GLY A 106 18.52 11.87 2.39
N ARG A 107 17.72 12.24 1.40
CA ARG A 107 16.56 13.13 1.55
C ARG A 107 15.56 12.48 2.51
N LYS A 108 15.09 13.27 3.47
CA LYS A 108 14.07 12.89 4.45
C LYS A 108 12.89 13.86 4.38
N ILE A 109 11.72 13.36 4.74
CA ILE A 109 10.51 14.15 4.94
C ILE A 109 9.70 13.50 6.07
N LEU A 110 8.88 14.28 6.78
CA LEU A 110 8.06 13.82 7.91
C LEU A 110 8.85 13.14 9.05
N GLU A 111 10.17 13.34 9.11
CA GLU A 111 11.05 12.69 10.09
C GLU A 111 10.98 13.35 11.48
N LYS A 112 10.50 14.60 11.53
CA LYS A 112 10.53 15.45 12.72
C LYS A 112 9.82 14.88 13.94
N PRO A 113 8.62 14.26 13.84
CA PRO A 113 7.97 13.62 14.99
C PRO A 113 8.84 12.55 15.64
N ALA A 114 9.51 11.70 14.85
CA ALA A 114 10.41 10.68 15.36
C ALA A 114 11.69 11.28 15.97
N GLU A 115 12.33 12.24 15.28
CA GLU A 115 13.49 12.97 15.82
C GLU A 115 13.18 13.69 17.14
N ASN A 116 11.97 14.23 17.27
CA ASN A 116 11.50 14.86 18.50
C ASN A 116 11.25 13.84 19.60
N LEU A 117 10.62 12.70 19.29
CA LEU A 117 10.44 11.62 20.25
C LEU A 117 11.79 11.14 20.81
N LEU A 118 12.83 11.06 19.97
CA LEU A 118 14.20 10.74 20.39
C LEU A 118 14.75 11.75 21.42
N ARG A 119 14.32 13.02 21.38
CA ARG A 119 14.69 14.06 22.35
C ARG A 119 13.80 14.06 23.59
N TRP A 120 12.50 13.81 23.43
CA TRP A 120 11.50 13.76 24.49
C TRP A 120 11.58 12.43 25.26
N LYS A 121 12.66 12.24 26.01
CA LYS A 121 12.93 11.00 26.76
C LYS A 121 11.91 10.71 27.88
N ASP A 122 11.14 11.71 28.30
CA ASP A 122 10.08 11.59 29.31
C ASP A 122 8.80 10.94 28.76
N ILE A 123 8.64 10.91 27.43
CA ILE A 123 7.51 10.24 26.77
C ILE A 123 7.83 8.76 26.61
N ASP A 124 7.31 7.93 27.50
CA ASP A 124 7.50 6.47 27.42
C ASP A 124 6.56 5.87 26.36
N MET A 125 6.98 5.98 25.10
CA MET A 125 6.34 5.41 23.92
C MET A 125 7.35 4.47 23.24
N PRO A 126 7.20 3.14 23.37
CA PRO A 126 8.00 2.19 22.60
C PRO A 126 7.76 2.34 21.11
N PHE A 127 8.81 2.28 20.29
CA PHE A 127 8.69 2.51 18.86
C PHE A 127 9.68 1.72 17.98
N CYS A 128 9.33 1.49 16.72
CA CYS A 128 10.22 1.07 15.64
C CYS A 128 9.85 1.79 14.34
N PHE A 129 10.51 1.44 13.24
CA PHE A 129 10.29 2.05 11.93
C PHE A 129 9.81 1.06 10.87
N SER A 130 9.03 1.57 9.92
CA SER A 130 8.73 0.98 8.62
C SER A 130 9.15 1.92 7.51
N TRP A 131 10.09 1.49 6.67
CA TRP A 131 10.52 2.28 5.53
C TRP A 131 9.48 2.21 4.42
N ALA A 132 8.83 3.35 4.17
CA ALA A 132 7.97 3.56 3.00
C ALA A 132 8.86 3.79 1.76
N ASN A 133 9.38 2.70 1.21
CA ASN A 133 10.47 2.69 0.24
C ASN A 133 10.00 2.83 -1.22
N GLU A 134 9.08 3.76 -1.48
CA GLU A 134 8.53 4.02 -2.81
C GLU A 134 8.66 5.48 -3.18
N SER A 135 8.78 5.77 -4.48
CA SER A 135 8.71 7.14 -4.99
C SER A 135 7.36 7.77 -4.66
N TRP A 136 7.35 9.05 -4.33
CA TRP A 136 6.12 9.83 -4.24
C TRP A 136 5.81 10.44 -5.59
N VAL A 137 4.57 10.28 -6.04
CA VAL A 137 4.16 10.67 -7.39
C VAL A 137 2.83 11.43 -7.33
N ARG A 138 2.58 12.29 -8.31
CA ARG A 138 1.36 13.11 -8.39
C ARG A 138 0.11 12.29 -8.71
N SER A 139 0.20 11.51 -9.77
CA SER A 139 -0.88 10.64 -10.25
C SER A 139 -0.34 9.46 -11.06
N TRP A 140 -1.11 8.36 -11.09
CA TRP A 140 -0.78 7.15 -11.85
C TRP A 140 -0.84 7.34 -13.38
N SER A 141 -1.42 8.44 -13.88
CA SER A 141 -1.73 8.59 -15.29
C SER A 141 -0.51 8.94 -16.15
N ARG A 142 0.51 9.62 -15.61
CA ARG A 142 1.72 10.02 -16.37
C ARG A 142 2.92 9.10 -16.22
N LEU A 143 2.91 8.15 -15.29
CA LEU A 143 4.02 7.21 -15.12
C LEU A 143 3.71 5.91 -15.87
N SER A 144 4.27 5.77 -17.07
CA SER A 144 4.34 4.47 -17.76
C SER A 144 5.53 3.62 -17.27
N GLU A 145 6.46 4.18 -16.49
CA GLU A 145 7.77 3.55 -16.22
C GLU A 145 8.14 3.33 -14.73
N HIS A 146 7.44 3.91 -13.75
CA HIS A 146 7.81 3.78 -12.33
C HIS A 146 6.61 3.46 -11.42
N GLU A 147 6.78 2.48 -10.53
CA GLU A 147 5.92 2.32 -9.36
C GLU A 147 6.09 3.53 -8.43
N GLY A 148 4.99 4.07 -7.92
CA GLY A 148 5.03 5.18 -6.97
C GLY A 148 3.71 5.33 -6.22
N ASN A 149 3.76 6.00 -5.08
CA ASN A 149 2.60 6.24 -4.23
C ASN A 149 1.96 7.60 -4.54
N PRO A 150 0.74 7.66 -5.11
CA PRO A 150 -0.01 8.90 -5.25
C PRO A 150 -0.75 9.20 -3.95
N TRP A 151 -0.06 9.98 -3.13
CA TRP A 151 -0.50 10.29 -1.77
C TRP A 151 -1.85 11.02 -1.71
N SER A 152 -2.15 11.89 -2.67
CA SER A 152 -3.31 12.79 -2.59
C SER A 152 -3.85 13.17 -3.97
N ALA A 153 -4.15 12.16 -4.79
CA ALA A 153 -4.62 12.33 -6.17
C ALA A 153 -5.80 13.32 -6.31
N LYS A 154 -6.75 13.34 -5.35
CA LYS A 154 -7.87 14.31 -5.33
C LYS A 154 -7.44 15.78 -5.30
N PHE A 155 -6.26 16.08 -4.75
CA PHE A 155 -5.76 17.45 -4.55
C PHE A 155 -4.77 17.92 -5.63
N ASP A 156 -4.47 17.09 -6.64
CA ASP A 156 -3.46 17.37 -7.66
C ASP A 156 -3.93 18.39 -8.73
N GLY A 157 -5.20 18.77 -8.74
CA GLY A 157 -5.87 19.53 -9.81
C GLY A 157 -5.55 21.02 -9.96
N GLN A 158 -4.32 21.49 -9.68
CA GLN A 158 -4.00 22.94 -9.73
C GLN A 158 -2.76 23.37 -10.52
N ARG A 159 -2.03 22.48 -11.23
CA ARG A 159 -0.89 22.91 -12.08
C ARG A 159 -0.85 22.23 -13.45
N THR A 160 -0.75 23.06 -14.48
CA THR A 160 -0.67 22.69 -15.92
C THR A 160 0.75 22.88 -16.46
N ASP A 161 1.79 22.70 -15.64
CA ASP A 161 3.16 22.86 -16.11
C ASP A 161 3.52 21.65 -17.00
N GLU A 162 3.63 21.88 -18.31
CA GLU A 162 3.90 20.89 -19.37
C GLU A 162 5.27 20.16 -19.26
N LYS A 163 6.05 20.42 -18.19
CA LYS A 163 7.38 19.84 -17.94
C LYS A 163 7.47 18.95 -16.69
N ASP A 164 6.37 18.70 -15.99
CA ASP A 164 6.36 17.86 -14.79
C ASP A 164 6.29 16.36 -15.16
N ASP A 165 7.32 15.59 -14.82
CA ASP A 165 7.39 14.13 -15.03
C ASP A 165 6.49 13.34 -14.04
N GLY A 166 5.84 14.04 -13.12
CA GLY A 166 4.90 13.49 -12.15
C GLY A 166 5.56 12.88 -10.91
N VAL A 167 6.89 12.93 -10.78
CA VAL A 167 7.63 12.42 -9.62
C VAL A 167 7.89 13.56 -8.62
N LEU A 168 7.31 13.46 -7.42
CA LEU A 168 7.49 14.43 -6.34
C LEU A 168 8.78 14.18 -5.54
N LEU A 169 9.03 12.92 -5.21
CA LEU A 169 10.27 12.45 -4.58
C LEU A 169 10.66 11.10 -5.17
N ALA A 170 11.85 11.04 -5.77
CA ALA A 170 12.37 9.80 -6.34
C ALA A 170 12.93 8.89 -5.24
N GLN A 171 12.54 7.62 -5.28
CA GLN A 171 13.16 6.57 -4.48
C GLN A 171 14.30 5.92 -5.25
N GLU A 172 15.49 5.97 -4.66
CA GLU A 172 16.64 5.16 -5.07
C GLU A 172 17.27 4.53 -3.82
N TYR A 173 17.92 3.39 -4.00
CA TYR A 173 18.50 2.61 -2.90
C TYR A 173 20.02 2.79 -2.81
N GLY A 174 20.65 3.32 -3.86
CA GLY A 174 22.09 3.58 -3.92
C GLY A 174 22.94 2.32 -3.73
N GLY A 175 24.20 2.52 -3.33
CA GLY A 175 25.13 1.45 -2.96
C GLY A 175 25.61 1.59 -1.51
N VAL A 176 26.66 0.85 -1.16
CA VAL A 176 27.24 0.81 0.20
C VAL A 176 27.37 2.18 0.90
N PRO A 177 27.82 3.28 0.26
CA PRO A 177 27.87 4.58 0.91
C PRO A 177 26.50 5.10 1.37
N ALA A 178 25.46 4.92 0.54
CA ALA A 178 24.09 5.32 0.86
C ALA A 178 23.51 4.43 1.98
N TRP A 179 23.73 3.12 1.92
CA TRP A 179 23.27 2.18 2.93
C TRP A 179 23.88 2.47 4.30
N ARG A 180 25.19 2.79 4.34
CA ARG A 180 25.90 3.22 5.55
C ARG A 180 25.36 4.54 6.09
N ALA A 181 25.07 5.51 5.22
CA ALA A 181 24.50 6.79 5.63
C ALA A 181 23.08 6.64 6.20
N HIS A 182 22.26 5.76 5.61
CA HIS A 182 20.92 5.45 6.11
C HIS A 182 20.99 4.73 7.47
N TYR A 183 21.83 3.70 7.61
CA TYR A 183 22.06 3.05 8.90
C TYR A 183 22.55 4.04 9.97
N ALA A 184 23.51 4.89 9.63
CA ALA A 184 24.04 5.91 10.56
C ALA A 184 22.96 6.90 11.03
N TYR A 185 21.98 7.22 10.19
CA TYR A 185 20.82 8.01 10.59
C TYR A 185 19.90 7.25 11.57
N LEU A 186 19.74 5.94 11.39
CA LEU A 186 18.88 5.09 12.23
C LEU A 186 19.53 4.70 13.57
N SER A 187 20.85 4.57 13.62
CA SER A 187 21.61 4.10 14.79
C SER A 187 21.27 4.86 16.09
N PRO A 188 21.18 6.21 16.13
CA PRO A 188 20.75 6.93 17.33
C PRO A 188 19.38 6.51 17.87
N PHE A 189 18.45 6.12 16.99
CA PHE A 189 17.15 5.59 17.37
C PHE A 189 17.25 4.15 17.87
N PHE A 190 18.05 3.29 17.23
CA PHE A 190 18.26 1.92 17.67
C PHE A 190 18.83 1.83 19.09
N HIS A 191 19.66 2.80 19.48
CA HIS A 191 20.19 2.93 20.84
C HIS A 191 19.22 3.56 21.86
N ASP A 192 18.05 4.04 21.44
CA ASP A 192 17.03 4.51 22.39
C ASP A 192 16.46 3.31 23.17
N ALA A 193 16.40 3.40 24.50
CA ALA A 193 15.90 2.32 25.36
C ALA A 193 14.40 1.98 25.12
N ARG A 194 13.66 2.85 24.42
CA ARG A 194 12.28 2.63 23.98
C ARG A 194 12.20 1.99 22.60
N TYR A 195 13.29 1.94 21.84
CA TYR A 195 13.29 1.29 20.52
C TYR A 195 12.98 -0.20 20.67
N ILE A 196 12.09 -0.71 19.83
CA ILE A 196 11.64 -2.09 19.87
C ILE A 196 12.71 -2.95 19.20
N CYS A 197 13.29 -3.89 19.95
CA CYS A 197 14.14 -4.92 19.37
C CYS A 197 13.52 -6.32 19.63
N HIS A 198 14.00 -7.32 18.90
CA HIS A 198 13.63 -8.73 19.05
C HIS A 198 14.92 -9.54 19.09
N GLU A 199 15.07 -10.40 20.11
CA GLU A 199 16.34 -11.13 20.35
C GLU A 199 17.58 -10.23 20.42
N GLY A 200 17.40 -8.98 20.86
CA GLY A 200 18.46 -7.97 20.93
C GLY A 200 18.72 -7.20 19.63
N CYS A 201 18.09 -7.57 18.50
CA CYS A 201 18.24 -6.94 17.19
C CYS A 201 17.15 -5.87 16.94
N PRO A 202 17.48 -4.59 16.66
CA PRO A 202 16.49 -3.55 16.36
C PRO A 202 15.53 -4.00 15.26
N VAL A 203 14.23 -3.84 15.50
CA VAL A 203 13.19 -4.19 14.54
C VAL A 203 13.06 -3.09 13.50
N PHE A 204 13.04 -3.45 12.22
CA PHE A 204 12.87 -2.51 11.12
C PHE A 204 12.02 -3.14 10.02
N LEU A 205 11.00 -2.44 9.53
CA LEU A 205 10.12 -2.92 8.46
C LEU A 205 10.52 -2.31 7.12
N ILE A 206 10.32 -3.05 6.04
CA ILE A 206 10.43 -2.57 4.66
C ILE A 206 9.08 -2.83 3.97
N TYR A 207 8.45 -1.77 3.44
CA TYR A 207 7.08 -1.84 2.91
C TYR A 207 6.98 -2.61 1.58
N LYS A 208 7.92 -2.40 0.66
CA LYS A 208 8.00 -3.09 -0.64
C LYS A 208 9.40 -3.64 -0.88
N PRO A 209 9.80 -4.73 -0.20
CA PRO A 209 11.13 -5.29 -0.34
C PRO A 209 11.46 -5.70 -1.78
N ASP A 210 10.46 -6.17 -2.54
CA ASP A 210 10.62 -6.58 -3.95
C ASP A 210 11.04 -5.43 -4.88
N ASN A 211 10.82 -4.19 -4.47
CA ASN A 211 11.22 -3.01 -5.23
C ASN A 211 12.69 -2.65 -5.04
N ILE A 212 13.44 -3.36 -4.19
CA ILE A 212 14.85 -3.08 -3.87
C ILE A 212 15.74 -4.14 -4.56
N PRO A 213 16.32 -3.85 -5.75
CA PRO A 213 17.10 -4.86 -6.48
C PRO A 213 18.32 -5.37 -5.71
N CYS A 214 18.93 -4.51 -4.90
CA CYS A 214 20.10 -4.79 -4.06
C CYS A 214 19.74 -5.12 -2.60
N LEU A 215 18.53 -5.64 -2.35
CA LEU A 215 18.01 -5.85 -1.00
C LEU A 215 18.97 -6.69 -0.16
N LYS A 216 19.42 -7.84 -0.68
CA LYS A 216 20.23 -8.78 0.08
C LYS A 216 21.58 -8.18 0.47
N GLU A 217 22.28 -7.56 -0.47
CA GLU A 217 23.57 -6.90 -0.22
C GLU A 217 23.43 -5.72 0.75
N MET A 218 22.34 -4.96 0.64
CA MET A 218 22.04 -3.88 1.58
C MET A 218 21.81 -4.42 2.99
N LEU A 219 21.03 -5.48 3.13
CA LEU A 219 20.76 -6.11 4.42
C LEU A 219 22.02 -6.72 5.02
N ASP A 220 22.86 -7.39 4.24
CA ASP A 220 24.15 -7.92 4.71
C ASP A 220 25.05 -6.79 5.25
N CYS A 221 25.11 -5.65 4.54
CA CYS A 221 25.81 -4.46 5.02
C CYS A 221 25.23 -3.94 6.34
N TRP A 222 23.91 -3.90 6.49
CA TRP A 222 23.25 -3.48 7.74
C TRP A 222 23.48 -4.47 8.89
N GLN A 223 23.56 -5.78 8.61
CA GLN A 223 23.90 -6.78 9.62
C GLN A 223 25.33 -6.56 10.14
N GLU A 224 26.29 -6.26 9.26
CA GLU A 224 27.67 -5.92 9.66
C GLU A 224 27.72 -4.65 10.49
N LEU A 225 27.09 -3.57 10.02
CA LEU A 225 27.02 -2.30 10.73
C LEU A 225 26.39 -2.44 12.11
N ALA A 226 25.32 -3.25 12.23
CA ALA A 226 24.69 -3.50 13.51
C ALA A 226 25.58 -4.23 14.51
N ARG A 227 26.41 -5.17 14.03
CA ARG A 227 27.41 -5.84 14.87
C ARG A 227 28.51 -4.88 15.32
N GLU A 228 28.97 -4.01 14.43
CA GLU A 228 29.90 -2.93 14.77
C GLU A 228 29.28 -1.95 15.80
N ASP A 229 27.98 -1.69 15.70
CA ASP A 229 27.20 -0.81 16.59
C ASP A 229 26.76 -1.49 17.91
N GLY A 230 27.18 -2.74 18.13
CA GLY A 230 26.98 -3.48 19.40
C GLY A 230 25.68 -4.28 19.50
N PHE A 231 24.92 -4.44 18.41
CA PHE A 231 23.77 -5.32 18.30
C PHE A 231 24.16 -6.69 17.71
N PRO A 232 23.38 -7.77 17.91
CA PRO A 232 23.64 -9.03 17.21
C PRO A 232 23.41 -8.95 15.69
N GLY A 233 22.57 -8.01 15.26
CA GLY A 233 22.13 -7.79 13.89
C GLY A 233 20.96 -6.82 13.85
N VAL A 234 20.27 -6.71 12.71
CA VAL A 234 18.98 -6.00 12.56
C VAL A 234 17.88 -7.03 12.29
N TYR A 235 16.75 -6.94 12.96
CA TYR A 235 15.60 -7.83 12.71
C TYR A 235 14.69 -7.17 11.67
N VAL A 236 14.88 -7.54 10.40
CA VAL A 236 14.20 -6.88 9.28
C VAL A 236 12.97 -7.68 8.86
N ILE A 237 11.82 -7.02 8.82
CA ILE A 237 10.53 -7.62 8.45
C ILE A 237 10.09 -7.03 7.12
N GLY A 238 9.89 -7.87 6.10
CA GLY A 238 9.34 -7.44 4.81
C GLY A 238 7.81 -7.53 4.78
N THR A 239 7.15 -6.50 4.29
CA THR A 239 5.69 -6.50 4.13
C THR A 239 5.26 -7.26 2.88
N ASN A 240 4.23 -8.10 3.02
CA ASN A 240 3.52 -8.83 1.95
C ASN A 240 4.44 -9.58 0.98
N VAL A 241 5.58 -10.05 1.48
CA VAL A 241 6.62 -10.72 0.70
C VAL A 241 6.53 -12.23 0.91
N ARG A 242 6.84 -12.98 -0.15
CA ARG A 242 7.04 -14.44 -0.09
C ARG A 242 8.52 -14.75 0.07
N GLU A 243 8.84 -15.91 0.63
CA GLU A 243 10.23 -16.42 0.70
C GLU A 243 11.19 -15.41 1.37
N ALA A 244 10.76 -14.85 2.50
CA ALA A 244 11.47 -13.75 3.19
C ALA A 244 12.94 -14.08 3.48
N GLU A 245 13.23 -15.31 3.90
CA GLU A 245 14.58 -15.79 4.20
C GLU A 245 15.51 -15.76 2.98
N GLU A 246 15.01 -16.15 1.80
CA GLU A 246 15.81 -16.14 0.56
C GLU A 246 16.27 -14.72 0.19
N LYS A 247 15.40 -13.74 0.47
CA LYS A 247 15.63 -12.30 0.29
C LYS A 247 16.52 -11.67 1.37
N GLY A 248 16.94 -12.43 2.39
CA GLY A 248 17.76 -11.95 3.51
C GLY A 248 16.97 -11.25 4.62
N LEU A 249 15.64 -11.32 4.59
CA LEU A 249 14.77 -10.77 5.63
C LEU A 249 14.67 -11.74 6.81
N SER A 250 14.53 -11.21 8.03
CA SER A 250 14.38 -12.00 9.24
C SER A 250 12.96 -12.55 9.43
N ASN A 251 11.96 -11.90 8.83
CA ASN A 251 10.55 -12.32 8.88
C ASN A 251 9.73 -11.63 7.77
N SER A 252 8.46 -11.99 7.65
CA SER A 252 7.46 -11.27 6.84
C SER A 252 6.25 -10.82 7.67
N LEU A 253 5.59 -9.77 7.20
CA LEU A 253 4.31 -9.28 7.72
C LEU A 253 3.23 -9.45 6.65
N LEU A 254 2.12 -10.11 7.00
CA LEU A 254 0.86 -10.00 6.25
C LEU A 254 0.13 -8.72 6.67
N GLN A 255 0.34 -7.63 5.93
CA GLN A 255 -0.24 -6.34 6.27
C GLN A 255 -1.69 -6.25 5.78
N GLU A 256 -2.61 -6.14 6.73
CA GLU A 256 -4.04 -6.04 6.49
C GLU A 256 -4.53 -4.58 6.46
N PRO A 257 -5.60 -4.29 5.69
CA PRO A 257 -6.38 -5.21 4.86
C PRO A 257 -5.79 -5.49 3.46
N GLN A 258 -4.68 -4.84 3.11
CA GLN A 258 -4.17 -4.82 1.73
C GLN A 258 -3.82 -6.22 1.20
N ASP A 259 -3.20 -7.09 2.01
CA ASP A 259 -2.86 -8.46 1.59
C ASP A 259 -4.12 -9.27 1.24
N THR A 260 -5.13 -9.26 2.12
CA THR A 260 -6.37 -10.01 1.89
C THR A 260 -7.19 -9.44 0.73
N ILE A 261 -7.22 -8.12 0.58
CA ILE A 261 -7.86 -7.48 -0.58
C ILE A 261 -7.17 -7.91 -1.89
N ALA A 262 -5.83 -7.89 -1.94
CA ALA A 262 -5.07 -8.25 -3.13
C ALA A 262 -5.28 -9.71 -3.54
N ARG A 263 -5.37 -10.64 -2.57
CA ARG A 263 -5.53 -12.08 -2.83
C ARG A 263 -6.92 -12.48 -3.29
N TRP A 264 -7.97 -11.96 -2.66
CA TRP A 264 -9.34 -12.46 -2.86
C TRP A 264 -10.29 -11.49 -3.54
N TYR A 265 -9.90 -10.23 -3.71
CA TYR A 265 -10.70 -9.25 -4.41
C TYR A 265 -9.89 -8.59 -5.54
N PRO A 266 -9.27 -9.34 -6.48
CA PRO A 266 -8.39 -8.76 -7.51
C PRO A 266 -9.13 -8.03 -8.64
N GLN A 267 -10.45 -8.19 -8.75
CA GLN A 267 -11.28 -7.54 -9.79
C GLN A 267 -12.12 -6.39 -9.22
N LYS A 268 -12.67 -5.55 -10.11
CA LYS A 268 -13.72 -4.59 -9.73
C LYS A 268 -14.90 -5.38 -9.18
N TYR A 269 -15.41 -4.94 -8.04
CA TYR A 269 -16.55 -5.56 -7.38
C TYR A 269 -17.80 -4.79 -7.80
N GLU A 270 -18.78 -5.45 -8.44
CA GLU A 270 -20.08 -4.82 -8.67
C GLU A 270 -20.68 -4.46 -7.31
N ASN A 271 -20.94 -3.17 -7.10
CA ASN A 271 -21.51 -2.65 -5.87
C ASN A 271 -22.43 -1.46 -6.17
N ASP A 272 -23.45 -1.30 -5.32
CA ASP A 272 -24.43 -0.21 -5.40
C ASP A 272 -23.93 1.08 -4.71
N ASP A 273 -22.69 1.09 -4.22
CA ASP A 273 -22.12 2.21 -3.45
C ASP A 273 -21.39 3.22 -4.35
N HIS A 274 -21.39 3.00 -5.68
CA HIS A 274 -20.76 3.86 -6.69
C HIS A 274 -19.28 4.19 -6.41
N VAL A 275 -18.56 3.25 -5.78
CA VAL A 275 -17.11 3.32 -5.56
C VAL A 275 -16.41 2.16 -6.29
N MET A 276 -15.10 2.27 -6.51
CA MET A 276 -14.33 1.21 -7.18
C MET A 276 -14.49 -0.16 -6.50
N LYS A 277 -14.54 -0.19 -5.17
CA LYS A 277 -14.76 -1.44 -4.42
C LYS A 277 -15.40 -1.17 -3.08
N SER A 278 -16.45 -1.92 -2.75
CA SER A 278 -17.10 -1.92 -1.43
C SER A 278 -17.09 -3.35 -0.88
N ILE A 279 -16.39 -3.59 0.24
CA ILE A 279 -16.19 -4.92 0.83
C ILE A 279 -16.83 -4.98 2.23
N PRO A 280 -17.66 -5.99 2.57
CA PRO A 280 -18.21 -6.13 3.92
C PRO A 280 -17.13 -6.38 4.97
N TYR A 281 -17.16 -5.62 6.07
CA TYR A 281 -16.16 -5.67 7.15
C TYR A 281 -16.01 -7.06 7.80
N ASP A 282 -17.11 -7.74 8.14
CA ASP A 282 -17.05 -9.07 8.76
C ASP A 282 -16.54 -10.14 7.80
N GLU A 283 -16.88 -10.03 6.50
CA GLU A 283 -16.42 -10.98 5.49
C GLU A 283 -14.90 -10.90 5.33
N LEU A 284 -14.36 -9.69 5.21
CA LEU A 284 -12.91 -9.51 5.07
C LEU A 284 -12.17 -10.00 6.33
N TRP A 285 -12.69 -9.67 7.51
CA TRP A 285 -12.15 -10.18 8.76
C TRP A 285 -12.19 -11.71 8.85
N GLN A 286 -13.28 -12.34 8.43
CA GLN A 286 -13.38 -13.80 8.39
C GLN A 286 -12.29 -14.39 7.48
N ARG A 287 -12.05 -13.80 6.29
CA ARG A 287 -10.95 -14.23 5.41
C ARG A 287 -9.58 -14.09 6.06
N ILE A 288 -9.31 -13.02 6.81
CA ILE A 288 -8.04 -12.83 7.55
C ILE A 288 -7.84 -13.92 8.60
N ILE A 289 -8.90 -14.29 9.30
CA ILE A 289 -8.85 -15.35 10.32
C ILE A 289 -8.63 -16.72 9.68
N ASP A 290 -9.31 -17.03 8.58
CA ASP A 290 -9.24 -18.35 7.94
C ASP A 290 -7.98 -18.55 7.08
N LYS A 291 -7.36 -17.46 6.63
CA LYS A 291 -6.15 -17.48 5.78
C LYS A 291 -5.02 -18.32 6.39
N PRO A 292 -4.38 -19.25 5.65
CA PRO A 292 -3.21 -19.96 6.15
C PRO A 292 -2.02 -19.02 6.35
N VAL A 293 -1.18 -19.31 7.35
CA VAL A 293 0.00 -18.51 7.70
C VAL A 293 1.18 -19.43 8.01
N GLU A 294 2.39 -18.90 7.88
CA GLU A 294 3.62 -19.63 8.20
C GLU A 294 3.94 -19.53 9.71
N LEU A 295 4.67 -20.52 10.22
CA LEU A 295 5.15 -20.49 11.61
C LEU A 295 6.12 -19.32 11.78
N GLY A 296 5.92 -18.54 12.84
CA GLY A 296 6.70 -17.35 13.17
C GLY A 296 6.32 -16.09 12.39
N GLN A 297 5.43 -16.18 11.39
CA GLN A 297 5.07 -15.06 10.52
C GLN A 297 4.38 -13.94 11.32
N CYS A 298 4.78 -12.69 11.09
CA CYS A 298 4.10 -11.54 11.69
C CYS A 298 2.73 -11.34 11.01
N LEU A 299 1.68 -11.15 11.80
CA LEU A 299 0.32 -11.00 11.29
C LEU A 299 -0.14 -9.54 11.38
N GLY A 300 -1.13 -9.19 10.56
CA GLY A 300 -1.76 -7.87 10.51
C GLY A 300 -3.23 -7.91 10.92
N GLY A 301 -3.72 -6.81 11.49
CA GLY A 301 -5.14 -6.53 11.71
C GLY A 301 -5.45 -5.06 11.49
N PHE A 302 -6.71 -4.67 11.41
CA PHE A 302 -7.10 -3.30 11.06
C PHE A 302 -8.42 -2.85 11.70
N SER A 303 -8.64 -1.56 11.92
CA SER A 303 -9.89 -1.05 12.53
C SER A 303 -10.99 -0.68 11.51
N GLY A 304 -10.59 -0.32 10.30
CA GLY A 304 -11.45 0.11 9.19
C GLY A 304 -10.57 0.38 7.96
N TYR A 305 -11.14 0.63 6.78
CA TYR A 305 -10.38 1.15 5.64
C TYR A 305 -11.33 1.83 4.66
N ASP A 306 -10.97 3.05 4.26
CA ASP A 306 -11.71 3.90 3.35
C ASP A 306 -10.79 4.99 2.81
N ASP A 307 -10.29 4.81 1.58
CA ASP A 307 -9.41 5.78 0.91
C ASP A 307 -10.17 6.82 0.07
N SER A 308 -11.49 6.95 0.26
CA SER A 308 -12.32 7.97 -0.40
C SER A 308 -11.96 9.42 -0.10
N PRO A 309 -11.40 9.79 1.08
CA PRO A 309 -10.88 11.14 1.28
C PRO A 309 -9.79 11.51 0.26
N ARG A 310 -9.02 10.52 -0.21
CA ARG A 310 -7.91 10.70 -1.16
C ARG A 310 -8.31 10.43 -2.62
N ARG A 311 -9.36 9.62 -2.86
CA ARG A 311 -9.67 9.04 -4.18
C ARG A 311 -11.10 9.23 -4.69
N GLY A 312 -12.03 9.75 -3.87
CA GLY A 312 -13.43 9.92 -4.28
C GLY A 312 -14.07 8.62 -4.75
N HIS A 313 -14.76 8.63 -5.91
CA HIS A 313 -15.39 7.43 -6.48
C HIS A 313 -14.40 6.35 -6.92
N GLY A 314 -13.11 6.67 -7.07
CA GLY A 314 -12.03 5.72 -7.34
C GLY A 314 -11.55 4.93 -6.10
N ALA A 315 -12.31 4.98 -5.00
CA ALA A 315 -11.92 4.45 -3.70
C ALA A 315 -12.28 2.98 -3.46
N VAL A 316 -11.55 2.37 -2.54
CA VAL A 316 -11.86 1.10 -1.91
C VAL A 316 -12.35 1.38 -0.48
N VAL A 317 -13.55 0.90 -0.17
CA VAL A 317 -14.21 1.12 1.12
C VAL A 317 -14.55 -0.23 1.76
N ILE A 318 -14.21 -0.40 3.04
CA ILE A 318 -14.67 -1.54 3.85
C ILE A 318 -15.89 -1.10 4.66
N LYS A 319 -17.04 -1.62 4.27
CA LYS A 319 -18.35 -1.18 4.76
C LYS A 319 -18.78 -1.93 6.02
N GLY A 320 -19.40 -1.18 6.95
CA GLY A 320 -19.95 -1.76 8.18
C GLY A 320 -18.92 -1.94 9.28
N ARG A 321 -17.96 -1.01 9.39
CA ARG A 321 -17.00 -0.91 10.49
C ARG A 321 -17.73 -1.07 11.84
N ASN A 322 -17.23 -1.97 12.70
CA ASN A 322 -17.95 -2.34 13.93
C ASN A 322 -16.98 -2.79 15.06
N PRO A 323 -16.99 -2.12 16.23
CA PRO A 323 -16.11 -2.46 17.36
C PRO A 323 -16.32 -3.85 17.96
N GLU A 324 -17.54 -4.39 17.92
CA GLU A 324 -17.85 -5.74 18.44
C GLU A 324 -17.24 -6.81 17.54
N ILE A 325 -17.44 -6.69 16.23
CA ILE A 325 -16.83 -7.57 15.22
C ILE A 325 -15.31 -7.48 15.34
N PHE A 326 -14.76 -6.26 15.38
CA PHE A 326 -13.33 -6.04 15.62
C PHE A 326 -12.84 -6.76 16.87
N GLY A 327 -13.49 -6.59 18.03
CA GLY A 327 -13.06 -7.25 19.27
C GLY A 327 -13.09 -8.78 19.23
N ARG A 328 -14.12 -9.36 18.59
CA ARG A 328 -14.23 -10.80 18.38
C ARG A 328 -13.10 -11.32 17.49
N ARG A 329 -12.90 -10.68 16.33
CA ARG A 329 -11.91 -11.07 15.32
C ARG A 329 -10.48 -10.82 15.79
N MET A 330 -10.25 -9.74 16.52
CA MET A 330 -8.98 -9.47 17.18
C MET A 330 -8.61 -10.56 18.19
N TYR A 331 -9.57 -11.06 18.97
CA TYR A 331 -9.30 -12.19 19.87
C TYR A 331 -8.90 -13.45 19.08
N GLU A 332 -9.58 -13.75 17.98
CA GLU A 332 -9.25 -14.89 17.10
C GLU A 332 -7.86 -14.72 16.47
N LEU A 333 -7.53 -13.53 15.99
CA LEU A 333 -6.24 -13.21 15.40
C LEU A 333 -5.10 -13.27 16.42
N LEU A 334 -5.30 -12.75 17.64
CA LEU A 334 -4.31 -12.84 18.71
C LEU A 334 -4.09 -14.31 19.13
N ALA A 335 -5.15 -15.11 19.20
CA ALA A 335 -5.03 -16.55 19.45
C ALA A 335 -4.24 -17.23 18.32
N LYS A 336 -4.49 -16.87 17.06
CA LYS A 336 -3.77 -17.37 15.89
C LYS A 336 -2.29 -16.97 15.91
N CYS A 337 -1.96 -15.72 16.29
CA CYS A 337 -0.59 -15.28 16.49
C CYS A 337 0.12 -16.16 17.53
N GLN A 338 -0.52 -16.42 18.68
CA GLN A 338 0.04 -17.26 19.73
C GLN A 338 0.24 -18.72 19.29
N GLN A 339 -0.63 -19.26 18.43
CA GLN A 339 -0.47 -20.63 17.90
C GLN A 339 0.65 -20.76 16.88
N ASN A 340 0.90 -19.70 16.13
CA ASN A 340 1.93 -19.66 15.10
C ASN A 340 3.22 -19.04 15.62
N ASP A 341 3.41 -18.88 16.93
CA ASP A 341 4.61 -18.27 17.53
C ASP A 341 4.99 -16.91 16.89
N ALA A 342 4.00 -16.15 16.43
CA ALA A 342 4.22 -14.86 15.80
C ALA A 342 4.79 -13.86 16.82
N PRO A 343 5.98 -13.27 16.59
CA PRO A 343 6.61 -12.37 17.56
C PRO A 343 5.87 -11.03 17.66
N PHE A 344 5.17 -10.64 16.59
CA PHE A 344 4.46 -9.38 16.48
C PHE A 344 3.11 -9.54 15.79
N LEU A 345 2.14 -8.78 16.27
CA LEU A 345 0.94 -8.42 15.54
C LEU A 345 1.02 -6.93 15.21
N PHE A 346 0.92 -6.58 13.93
CA PHE A 346 0.84 -5.17 13.51
C PHE A 346 -0.62 -4.76 13.28
N LEU A 347 -1.01 -3.62 13.83
CA LEU A 347 -2.34 -3.04 13.63
C LEU A 347 -2.24 -1.83 12.71
N ASN A 348 -2.97 -1.89 11.61
CA ASN A 348 -3.22 -0.79 10.70
C ASN A 348 -4.49 -0.06 11.16
N ALA A 349 -4.39 1.06 11.83
CA ALA A 349 -3.23 1.83 12.25
C ALA A 349 -3.57 2.54 13.57
N TRP A 350 -2.59 3.22 14.18
CA TRP A 350 -2.88 4.13 15.28
C TRP A 350 -3.71 5.32 14.78
N ASN A 351 -3.21 6.02 13.77
CA ASN A 351 -3.69 7.33 13.34
C ASN A 351 -3.75 7.51 11.81
N GLU A 352 -4.02 6.48 11.02
CA GLU A 352 -4.20 6.64 9.57
C GLU A 352 -5.63 7.14 9.26
N TRP A 353 -5.91 8.40 9.59
CA TRP A 353 -7.24 9.00 9.49
C TRP A 353 -7.73 9.16 8.04
N GLY A 354 -6.85 9.50 7.10
CA GLY A 354 -7.24 9.71 5.70
C GLY A 354 -7.59 8.43 4.93
N GLU A 355 -7.30 7.27 5.50
CA GLU A 355 -7.76 5.97 5.00
C GLU A 355 -8.73 5.28 5.96
N GLY A 356 -9.29 5.98 6.95
CA GLY A 356 -10.25 5.40 7.91
C GLY A 356 -9.68 4.28 8.80
N MET A 357 -8.36 4.11 8.83
CA MET A 357 -7.62 3.05 9.53
C MET A 357 -7.20 3.47 10.95
N HIS A 358 -7.85 4.43 11.61
CA HIS A 358 -7.41 4.89 12.93
C HIS A 358 -7.97 4.03 14.08
N LEU A 359 -7.14 3.74 15.07
CA LEU A 359 -7.54 3.24 16.40
C LEU A 359 -7.78 4.39 17.38
N GLU A 360 -7.28 5.58 17.07
CA GLU A 360 -7.54 6.77 17.88
C GLU A 360 -9.04 7.04 18.02
N PRO A 361 -9.48 7.58 19.17
CA PRO A 361 -10.89 7.83 19.44
C PRO A 361 -11.50 8.83 18.46
N ASP A 362 -12.70 8.52 17.99
CA ASP A 362 -13.53 9.37 17.14
C ASP A 362 -14.86 9.72 17.81
N GLU A 363 -15.66 10.59 17.20
CA GLU A 363 -17.00 10.93 17.70
C GLU A 363 -18.05 9.82 17.51
N ALA A 364 -17.84 8.90 16.55
CA ALA A 364 -18.82 7.86 16.21
C ALA A 364 -18.84 6.72 17.24
N TYR A 365 -17.66 6.30 17.69
CA TYR A 365 -17.43 5.14 18.55
C TYR A 365 -16.64 5.48 19.82
N GLY A 366 -16.11 6.70 19.96
CA GLY A 366 -15.30 7.07 21.12
C GLY A 366 -14.10 6.12 21.27
N CYS A 367 -13.95 5.51 22.44
CA CYS A 367 -12.87 4.56 22.71
C CYS A 367 -13.23 3.09 22.41
N GLN A 368 -14.37 2.78 21.79
CA GLN A 368 -14.87 1.40 21.71
C GLN A 368 -13.91 0.43 20.99
N PHE A 369 -13.21 0.86 19.94
CA PHE A 369 -12.19 0.03 19.28
C PHE A 369 -11.01 -0.30 20.21
N LEU A 370 -10.52 0.69 20.95
CA LEU A 370 -9.47 0.51 21.95
C LEU A 370 -9.92 -0.39 23.11
N GLU A 371 -11.17 -0.22 23.57
CA GLU A 371 -11.78 -1.08 24.60
C GLU A 371 -11.93 -2.51 24.12
N ALA A 372 -12.35 -2.71 22.87
CA ALA A 372 -12.48 -4.01 22.23
C ALA A 372 -11.11 -4.71 22.11
N LEU A 373 -10.06 -3.99 21.71
CA LEU A 373 -8.69 -4.50 21.68
C LEU A 373 -8.22 -4.94 23.08
N ARG A 374 -8.40 -4.08 24.08
CA ARG A 374 -8.03 -4.38 25.47
C ARG A 374 -8.76 -5.61 25.99
N LYS A 375 -10.06 -5.73 25.70
CA LYS A 375 -10.89 -6.87 26.07
C LYS A 375 -10.42 -8.16 25.38
N ALA A 376 -10.09 -8.10 24.10
CA ALA A 376 -9.56 -9.23 23.34
C ALA A 376 -8.22 -9.73 23.92
N LYS A 377 -7.25 -8.82 24.13
CA LYS A 377 -5.95 -9.13 24.76
C LYS A 377 -6.12 -9.67 26.18
N GLY A 378 -6.98 -9.06 26.99
CA GLY A 378 -7.31 -9.52 28.34
C GLY A 378 -7.91 -10.92 28.33
N ARG A 379 -8.85 -11.22 27.43
CA ARG A 379 -9.47 -12.55 27.31
C ARG A 379 -8.46 -13.63 26.97
N LEU A 380 -7.51 -13.35 26.07
CA LEU A 380 -6.45 -14.29 25.71
C LEU A 380 -5.57 -14.63 26.92
N ALA A 381 -5.16 -13.63 27.70
CA ALA A 381 -4.30 -13.83 28.87
C ALA A 381 -4.92 -14.72 29.96
N HIS A 382 -6.25 -14.77 30.08
CA HIS A 382 -6.95 -15.58 31.08
C HIS A 382 -7.17 -17.04 30.66
N LYS A 383 -7.14 -17.35 29.35
CA LYS A 383 -7.25 -18.73 28.87
C LYS A 383 -5.86 -19.37 28.85
N ARG A 384 -5.53 -20.14 29.90
CA ARG A 384 -4.33 -21.00 29.89
C ARG A 384 -4.40 -22.00 28.72
N THR A 385 -3.34 -21.95 27.94
CA THR A 385 -2.89 -22.84 26.86
C THR A 385 -3.18 -24.33 27.12
N GLY A 386 -3.86 -24.98 26.18
CA GLY A 386 -4.05 -26.43 26.19
C GLY A 386 -4.74 -26.96 24.93
N GLU A 387 -5.68 -26.19 24.37
CA GLU A 387 -6.31 -26.55 23.11
C GLU A 387 -5.70 -25.72 21.98
N ARG A 388 -4.94 -26.38 21.10
CA ARG A 388 -4.68 -25.86 19.75
C ARG A 388 -6.04 -25.80 19.06
N PRO A 389 -6.53 -24.61 18.67
CA PRO A 389 -7.67 -24.51 17.77
C PRO A 389 -7.44 -25.38 16.54
N ALA A 390 -8.49 -26.07 16.12
CA ALA A 390 -8.45 -26.88 14.92
C ALA A 390 -7.98 -26.02 13.74
N VAL A 391 -7.20 -26.61 12.83
CA VAL A 391 -6.94 -26.04 11.50
C VAL A 391 -8.28 -25.54 10.95
N PRO A 392 -8.38 -24.28 10.48
CA PRO A 392 -9.65 -23.74 10.00
C PRO A 392 -10.30 -24.71 9.01
N GLN A 393 -11.51 -25.17 9.33
CA GLN A 393 -12.33 -25.93 8.39
C GLN A 393 -12.59 -25.03 7.18
N GLY A 394 -11.81 -25.19 6.11
CA GLY A 394 -11.86 -24.30 4.96
C GLY A 394 -10.49 -23.90 4.40
N ALA A 395 -9.37 -24.15 5.09
CA ALA A 395 -8.03 -23.78 4.60
C ALA A 395 -7.73 -24.35 3.20
N ILE A 396 -8.10 -25.61 2.93
CA ILE A 396 -7.95 -26.21 1.60
C ILE A 396 -8.76 -25.45 0.54
N LYS A 397 -10.02 -25.11 0.85
CA LYS A 397 -10.89 -24.35 -0.04
C LYS A 397 -10.31 -22.96 -0.32
N MET A 398 -9.81 -22.26 0.71
CA MET A 398 -9.16 -20.96 0.53
C MET A 398 -7.90 -21.04 -0.32
N LEU A 399 -7.06 -22.07 -0.10
CA LEU A 399 -5.89 -22.30 -0.95
C LEU A 399 -6.27 -22.61 -2.40
N GLN A 400 -7.38 -23.34 -2.62
CA GLN A 400 -7.91 -23.58 -3.96
C GLN A 400 -8.40 -22.27 -4.62
N GLU A 401 -9.13 -21.44 -3.88
CA GLU A 401 -9.58 -20.12 -4.35
C GLU A 401 -8.39 -19.20 -4.68
N GLU A 402 -7.39 -19.14 -3.79
CA GLU A 402 -6.18 -18.36 -4.01
C GLU A 402 -5.38 -18.87 -5.21
N ASN A 403 -5.20 -20.19 -5.34
CA ASN A 403 -4.54 -20.78 -6.50
C ASN A 403 -5.27 -20.48 -7.81
N ALA A 404 -6.61 -20.49 -7.80
CA ALA A 404 -7.39 -20.11 -8.97
C ALA A 404 -7.20 -18.61 -9.33
N ALA A 405 -7.18 -17.73 -8.33
CA ALA A 405 -6.93 -16.30 -8.52
C ALA A 405 -5.50 -16.02 -9.05
N LEU A 406 -4.51 -16.73 -8.53
CA LEU A 406 -3.12 -16.68 -9.00
C LEU A 406 -3.01 -17.20 -10.43
N GLN A 407 -3.68 -18.31 -10.76
CA GLN A 407 -3.70 -18.87 -12.11
C GLN A 407 -4.31 -17.87 -13.11
N ALA A 408 -5.45 -17.26 -12.77
CA ALA A 408 -6.06 -16.22 -13.59
C ALA A 408 -5.15 -15.00 -13.79
N THR A 409 -4.42 -14.59 -12.74
CA THR A 409 -3.43 -13.50 -12.80
C THR A 409 -2.26 -13.86 -13.72
N CYS A 410 -1.72 -15.07 -13.60
CA CYS A 410 -0.67 -15.59 -14.48
C CYS A 410 -1.12 -15.63 -15.94
N ASP A 411 -2.34 -16.09 -16.22
CA ASP A 411 -2.87 -16.16 -17.58
C ASP A 411 -3.09 -14.76 -18.18
N ARG A 412 -3.53 -13.79 -17.37
CA ARG A 412 -3.59 -12.38 -17.77
C ARG A 412 -2.19 -11.83 -18.15
N TYR A 413 -1.18 -12.03 -17.31
CA TYR A 413 0.18 -11.54 -17.61
C TYR A 413 0.81 -12.26 -18.80
N ARG A 414 0.55 -13.56 -18.99
CA ARG A 414 0.93 -14.27 -20.22
C ARG A 414 0.29 -13.65 -21.46
N GLY A 415 -0.96 -13.22 -21.37
CA GLY A 415 -1.65 -12.49 -22.43
C GLY A 415 -0.95 -11.18 -22.78
N TYR A 416 -0.60 -10.37 -21.77
CA TYR A 416 0.14 -9.13 -21.97
C TYR A 416 1.53 -9.37 -22.58
N TRP A 417 2.28 -10.33 -22.04
CA TRP A 417 3.60 -10.69 -22.56
C TRP A 417 3.54 -11.06 -24.05
N ARG A 418 2.56 -11.89 -24.47
CA ARG A 418 2.38 -12.26 -25.88
C ARG A 418 2.08 -11.05 -26.76
N VAL A 419 1.22 -10.13 -26.29
CA VAL A 419 0.91 -8.91 -27.03
C VAL A 419 2.16 -8.07 -27.20
N MET A 420 2.91 -7.82 -26.12
CA MET A 420 4.12 -7.00 -26.15
C MET A 420 5.22 -7.61 -27.03
N ASP A 421 5.44 -8.92 -26.95
CA ASP A 421 6.41 -9.64 -27.79
C ASP A 421 6.07 -9.50 -29.29
N ARG A 422 4.82 -9.80 -29.67
CA ARG A 422 4.38 -9.66 -31.07
C ARG A 422 4.39 -8.21 -31.55
N TRP A 423 4.11 -7.28 -30.65
CA TRP A 423 4.18 -5.86 -30.96
C TRP A 423 5.63 -5.42 -31.20
N LEU A 424 6.58 -5.88 -30.39
CA LEU A 424 7.99 -5.61 -30.61
C LEU A 424 8.45 -6.17 -31.97
N MET A 425 8.05 -7.39 -32.33
CA MET A 425 8.32 -7.96 -33.65
C MET A 425 7.72 -7.13 -34.80
N LEU A 426 6.52 -6.56 -34.59
CA LEU A 426 5.89 -5.65 -35.56
C LEU A 426 6.75 -4.40 -35.77
N LEU A 427 7.25 -3.79 -34.69
CA LEU A 427 8.16 -2.64 -34.76
C LEU A 427 9.48 -2.99 -35.46
N GLU A 428 10.08 -4.14 -35.14
CA GLU A 428 11.30 -4.65 -35.78
C GLU A 428 11.12 -4.88 -37.29
N SER A 429 9.90 -5.24 -37.72
CA SER A 429 9.58 -5.45 -39.13
C SER A 429 9.31 -4.15 -39.91
N GLY A 430 9.29 -2.99 -39.24
CA GLY A 430 9.01 -1.69 -39.85
C GLY A 430 7.56 -1.52 -40.33
N LYS A 431 6.63 -2.39 -39.89
CA LYS A 431 5.21 -2.29 -40.22
C LYS A 431 4.53 -1.24 -39.36
N SER A 432 3.48 -0.62 -39.90
CA SER A 432 2.77 0.49 -39.26
C SER A 432 1.32 0.13 -38.99
N ILE A 433 0.90 0.27 -37.73
CA ILE A 433 -0.49 0.05 -37.31
C ILE A 433 -1.39 1.11 -37.96
N ALA A 434 -1.01 2.39 -37.89
CA ALA A 434 -1.75 3.47 -38.52
C ALA A 434 -1.80 3.34 -40.05
N GLY A 435 -0.71 2.90 -40.68
CA GLY A 435 -0.64 2.61 -42.11
C GLY A 435 -1.62 1.52 -42.52
N TRP A 436 -1.68 0.43 -41.75
CA TRP A 436 -2.65 -0.64 -41.97
C TRP A 436 -4.09 -0.17 -41.78
N LEU A 437 -4.37 0.59 -40.71
CA LEU A 437 -5.70 1.16 -40.45
C LEU A 437 -6.18 2.05 -41.60
N ARG A 438 -5.32 2.95 -42.10
CA ARG A 438 -5.60 3.79 -43.27
C ARG A 438 -5.85 2.96 -44.54
N ALA A 439 -5.05 1.94 -44.78
CA ALA A 439 -5.19 1.06 -45.94
C ALA A 439 -6.52 0.28 -45.95
N HIS A 440 -7.09 0.02 -44.78
CA HIS A 440 -8.39 -0.65 -44.62
C HIS A 440 -9.56 0.32 -44.46
N GLY A 441 -9.32 1.64 -44.57
CA GLY A 441 -10.37 2.65 -44.56
C GLY A 441 -10.89 3.03 -43.17
N TYR A 442 -10.21 2.66 -42.08
CA TYR A 442 -10.57 3.10 -40.74
C TYR A 442 -10.04 4.53 -40.50
N ALA A 443 -10.94 5.51 -40.41
CA ALA A 443 -10.59 6.91 -40.19
C ALA A 443 -10.89 7.38 -38.76
N GLN A 444 -12.02 6.93 -38.19
CA GLN A 444 -12.46 7.22 -36.83
C GLN A 444 -12.22 6.00 -35.94
N VAL A 445 -11.09 5.97 -35.24
CA VAL A 445 -10.70 4.85 -34.37
C VAL A 445 -10.86 5.25 -32.91
N ALA A 446 -11.64 4.49 -32.16
CA ALA A 446 -11.73 4.61 -30.70
C ALA A 446 -10.95 3.49 -30.01
N ILE A 447 -10.50 3.74 -28.78
CA ILE A 447 -9.74 2.76 -27.99
C ILE A 447 -10.45 2.49 -26.67
N TYR A 448 -10.80 1.23 -26.41
CA TYR A 448 -11.34 0.79 -25.12
C TYR A 448 -10.23 0.26 -24.21
N GLY A 449 -10.15 0.83 -23.01
CA GLY A 449 -9.14 0.53 -22.00
C GLY A 449 -7.90 1.39 -22.17
N TYR A 450 -7.85 2.49 -21.43
CA TYR A 450 -6.69 3.38 -21.36
C TYR A 450 -5.76 2.98 -20.19
N GLY A 451 -5.37 1.70 -20.20
CA GLY A 451 -4.33 1.14 -19.32
C GLY A 451 -2.96 1.10 -20.01
N MET A 452 -2.07 0.21 -19.56
CA MET A 452 -0.72 0.05 -20.13
C MET A 452 -0.72 -0.09 -21.67
N LEU A 453 -1.42 -1.09 -22.21
CA LEU A 453 -1.47 -1.34 -23.65
C LEU A 453 -2.19 -0.22 -24.42
N GLY A 454 -3.23 0.39 -23.84
CA GLY A 454 -3.94 1.54 -24.41
C GLY A 454 -3.03 2.75 -24.59
N LYS A 455 -2.26 3.11 -23.56
CA LYS A 455 -1.30 4.21 -23.61
C LYS A 455 -0.23 3.98 -24.68
N HIS A 456 0.35 2.78 -24.74
CA HIS A 456 1.32 2.45 -25.79
C HIS A 456 0.72 2.53 -27.20
N LEU A 457 -0.55 2.13 -27.35
CA LEU A 457 -1.23 2.16 -28.66
C LEU A 457 -1.45 3.60 -29.12
N VAL A 458 -1.97 4.45 -28.22
CA VAL A 458 -2.12 5.89 -28.49
C VAL A 458 -0.78 6.50 -28.87
N HIS A 459 0.26 6.28 -28.05
CA HIS A 459 1.59 6.83 -28.32
C HIS A 459 2.12 6.42 -29.69
N GLN A 460 2.02 5.14 -30.05
CA GLN A 460 2.47 4.69 -31.37
C GLN A 460 1.63 5.28 -32.51
N MET A 461 0.31 5.31 -32.38
CA MET A 461 -0.55 5.88 -33.42
C MET A 461 -0.20 7.36 -33.65
N GLU A 462 0.07 8.12 -32.58
CA GLU A 462 0.52 9.52 -32.66
C GLU A 462 1.87 9.66 -33.37
N GLN A 463 2.86 8.81 -33.06
CA GLN A 463 4.14 8.78 -33.79
C GLN A 463 3.94 8.49 -35.28
N GLU A 464 2.94 7.69 -35.62
CA GLU A 464 2.55 7.36 -36.99
C GLU A 464 1.53 8.35 -37.60
N GLN A 465 1.34 9.51 -36.97
CA GLN A 465 0.47 10.63 -37.41
C GLN A 465 -1.02 10.25 -37.52
N LEU A 466 -1.51 9.38 -36.65
CA LEU A 466 -2.91 9.01 -36.51
C LEU A 466 -3.35 9.23 -35.06
N THR A 467 -4.32 10.10 -34.86
CA THR A 467 -4.86 10.38 -33.53
C THR A 467 -6.18 9.63 -33.37
N PRO A 468 -6.38 8.84 -32.28
CA PRO A 468 -7.68 8.26 -31.98
C PRO A 468 -8.76 9.33 -31.82
N ALA A 469 -10.00 8.99 -32.16
CA ALA A 469 -11.13 9.91 -32.05
C ALA A 469 -11.49 10.19 -30.58
N TYR A 470 -11.50 9.14 -29.76
CA TYR A 470 -11.76 9.20 -28.33
C TYR A 470 -11.33 7.89 -27.64
N LEU A 471 -11.24 7.95 -26.33
CA LEU A 471 -10.92 6.84 -25.45
C LEU A 471 -12.19 6.43 -24.67
N ILE A 472 -12.35 5.13 -24.45
CA ILE A 472 -13.40 4.58 -23.61
C ILE A 472 -12.72 3.90 -22.41
N ASP A 473 -12.99 4.39 -21.20
CA ASP A 473 -12.48 3.79 -19.97
C ASP A 473 -13.53 3.89 -18.86
N GLN A 474 -13.41 3.02 -17.86
CA GLN A 474 -14.31 3.05 -16.71
C GLN A 474 -13.85 4.04 -15.62
N GLN A 475 -12.74 4.74 -15.87
CA GLN A 475 -12.14 5.74 -14.98
C GLN A 475 -11.97 7.03 -15.79
N PRO A 476 -13.04 7.86 -15.90
CA PRO A 476 -13.00 9.08 -16.70
C PRO A 476 -11.97 10.10 -16.20
N GLU A 477 -11.54 9.99 -14.94
CA GLU A 477 -10.56 10.86 -14.30
C GLU A 477 -9.09 10.65 -14.74
N LYS A 478 -8.80 9.68 -15.61
CA LYS A 478 -7.44 9.46 -16.11
C LYS A 478 -6.99 10.61 -17.02
N ASP A 479 -5.79 11.13 -16.77
CA ASP A 479 -5.12 12.06 -17.68
C ASP A 479 -4.89 11.38 -19.04
N SER A 480 -5.60 11.86 -20.05
CA SER A 480 -5.57 11.42 -21.44
C SER A 480 -4.98 12.50 -22.36
N GLY A 481 -4.33 13.52 -21.78
CA GLY A 481 -3.85 14.68 -22.52
C GLY A 481 -5.01 15.42 -23.17
N SER A 482 -4.97 15.54 -24.50
CA SER A 482 -6.01 16.22 -25.29
C SER A 482 -7.11 15.29 -25.81
N LEU A 483 -7.02 13.97 -25.60
CA LEU A 483 -8.00 13.01 -26.11
C LEU A 483 -9.26 12.99 -25.24
N PRO A 484 -10.48 13.03 -25.84
CA PRO A 484 -11.71 12.85 -25.07
C PRO A 484 -11.75 11.48 -24.39
N MET A 485 -11.96 11.46 -23.07
CA MET A 485 -12.19 10.25 -22.28
C MET A 485 -13.68 10.10 -21.99
N MET A 486 -14.24 8.94 -22.32
CA MET A 486 -15.68 8.64 -22.19
C MET A 486 -15.90 7.33 -21.44
N THR A 487 -17.07 7.18 -20.85
CA THR A 487 -17.52 5.91 -20.25
C THR A 487 -18.62 5.27 -21.11
N LEU A 488 -19.04 4.04 -20.76
CA LEU A 488 -20.17 3.39 -21.45
C LEU A 488 -21.53 3.98 -21.06
N GLU A 489 -21.58 4.84 -20.04
CA GLU A 489 -22.77 5.62 -19.69
C GLU A 489 -22.97 6.83 -20.62
N ASP A 490 -21.90 7.32 -21.24
CA ASP A 490 -21.94 8.46 -22.16
C ASP A 490 -22.54 8.11 -23.53
N GLU A 491 -22.95 9.14 -24.26
CA GLU A 491 -23.31 9.02 -25.68
C GLU A 491 -22.02 9.01 -26.53
N LEU A 492 -21.65 7.83 -27.02
CA LEU A 492 -20.39 7.63 -27.74
C LEU A 492 -20.47 8.13 -29.19
N PRO A 493 -19.52 8.96 -29.67
CA PRO A 493 -19.46 9.40 -31.06
C PRO A 493 -19.31 8.23 -32.04
N ALA A 494 -19.71 8.45 -33.30
CA ALA A 494 -19.52 7.47 -34.35
C ALA A 494 -18.03 7.15 -34.55
N ALA A 495 -17.71 5.85 -34.60
CA ALA A 495 -16.39 5.32 -34.89
C ALA A 495 -16.51 4.21 -35.94
N ASP A 496 -15.47 4.03 -36.74
CA ASP A 496 -15.35 2.93 -37.71
C ASP A 496 -14.85 1.66 -37.01
N LEU A 497 -13.95 1.83 -36.03
CA LEU A 497 -13.30 0.74 -35.30
C LEU A 497 -13.14 1.10 -33.82
N VAL A 498 -13.46 0.15 -32.94
CA VAL A 498 -13.06 0.18 -31.52
C VAL A 498 -12.01 -0.89 -31.28
N ILE A 499 -10.81 -0.46 -30.89
CA ILE A 499 -9.71 -1.36 -30.50
C ILE A 499 -9.78 -1.58 -28.99
N VAL A 500 -9.98 -2.82 -28.57
CA VAL A 500 -10.03 -3.20 -27.15
C VAL A 500 -8.65 -3.66 -26.71
N THR A 501 -8.03 -2.90 -25.79
CA THR A 501 -6.70 -3.23 -25.27
C THR A 501 -6.75 -4.12 -24.01
N VAL A 502 -7.94 -4.30 -23.44
CA VAL A 502 -8.19 -5.21 -22.31
C VAL A 502 -8.42 -6.63 -22.82
N GLN A 503 -7.39 -7.47 -22.71
CA GLN A 503 -7.39 -8.84 -23.27
C GLN A 503 -8.20 -9.86 -22.47
N TYR A 504 -8.13 -9.80 -21.14
CA TYR A 504 -8.65 -10.87 -20.27
C TYR A 504 -10.18 -10.90 -20.16
N ASP A 505 -10.86 -9.82 -20.55
CA ASP A 505 -12.32 -9.68 -20.48
C ASP A 505 -12.93 -9.22 -21.82
N PHE A 506 -12.22 -9.48 -22.92
CA PHE A 506 -12.67 -9.06 -24.26
C PHE A 506 -14.11 -9.50 -24.60
N PRO A 507 -14.57 -10.74 -24.33
CA PRO A 507 -15.92 -11.16 -24.69
C PRO A 507 -17.04 -10.36 -24.01
N ALA A 508 -16.86 -9.97 -22.74
CA ALA A 508 -17.85 -9.17 -22.02
C ALA A 508 -17.83 -7.72 -22.52
N ILE A 509 -16.63 -7.14 -22.65
CA ILE A 509 -16.43 -5.78 -23.18
C ILE A 509 -17.03 -5.65 -24.59
N GLN A 510 -16.77 -6.63 -25.46
CA GLN A 510 -17.31 -6.63 -26.82
C GLN A 510 -18.84 -6.67 -26.83
N ARG A 511 -19.47 -7.43 -25.92
CA ARG A 511 -20.93 -7.48 -25.81
C ARG A 511 -21.50 -6.12 -25.43
N ASN A 512 -20.93 -5.48 -24.40
CA ASN A 512 -21.38 -4.18 -23.93
C ASN A 512 -21.17 -3.08 -24.98
N LEU A 513 -20.05 -3.12 -25.71
CA LEU A 513 -19.77 -2.18 -26.80
C LEU A 513 -20.75 -2.34 -27.97
N LYS A 514 -21.12 -3.57 -28.34
CA LYS A 514 -22.09 -3.82 -29.42
C LYS A 514 -23.48 -3.21 -29.16
N GLU A 515 -23.83 -2.98 -27.90
CA GLU A 515 -25.07 -2.31 -27.52
C GLU A 515 -25.00 -0.78 -27.67
N LYS A 516 -23.79 -0.22 -27.81
CA LYS A 516 -23.52 1.22 -27.75
C LYS A 516 -22.96 1.79 -29.05
N VAL A 517 -22.22 0.99 -29.83
CA VAL A 517 -21.59 1.45 -31.08
C VAL A 517 -21.92 0.52 -32.24
N ALA A 518 -22.03 1.09 -33.44
CA ALA A 518 -22.16 0.35 -34.70
C ALA A 518 -20.79 -0.03 -35.32
N ALA A 519 -19.69 0.41 -34.69
CA ALA A 519 -18.32 0.21 -35.13
C ALA A 519 -17.92 -1.28 -35.15
N GLU A 520 -16.92 -1.62 -35.97
CA GLU A 520 -16.22 -2.89 -35.82
C GLU A 520 -15.48 -2.93 -34.48
N ILE A 521 -15.42 -4.08 -33.81
CA ILE A 521 -14.77 -4.22 -32.50
C ILE A 521 -13.76 -5.36 -32.55
N CYS A 522 -12.48 -5.03 -32.36
CA CYS A 522 -11.40 -6.01 -32.38
C CYS A 522 -10.52 -5.91 -31.12
N PRO A 523 -9.92 -7.02 -30.67
CA PRO A 523 -8.93 -6.99 -29.60
C PRO A 523 -7.54 -6.62 -30.16
N ILE A 524 -6.71 -5.95 -29.36
CA ILE A 524 -5.40 -5.45 -29.81
C ILE A 524 -4.45 -6.55 -30.34
N ASN A 525 -4.50 -7.76 -29.80
CA ASN A 525 -3.73 -8.90 -30.33
C ASN A 525 -4.15 -9.24 -31.76
N TRP A 526 -5.45 -9.23 -32.07
CA TRP A 526 -5.90 -9.46 -33.43
C TRP A 526 -5.43 -8.36 -34.38
N LEU A 527 -5.44 -7.10 -33.95
CA LEU A 527 -4.93 -5.98 -34.76
C LEU A 527 -3.44 -6.18 -35.08
N ILE A 528 -2.61 -6.45 -34.07
CA ILE A 528 -1.17 -6.70 -34.26
C ILE A 528 -0.95 -7.87 -35.21
N ASP A 529 -1.71 -8.95 -35.06
CA ASP A 529 -1.64 -10.12 -35.92
C ASP A 529 -2.01 -9.79 -37.37
N SER A 530 -3.09 -9.02 -37.57
CA SER A 530 -3.55 -8.59 -38.88
C SER A 530 -2.51 -7.72 -39.60
N VAL A 531 -1.85 -6.81 -38.87
CA VAL A 531 -0.76 -5.98 -39.43
C VAL A 531 0.44 -6.86 -39.77
N MET A 532 0.78 -7.83 -38.92
CA MET A 532 1.91 -8.74 -39.12
C MET A 532 1.74 -9.66 -40.34
N ASN A 533 0.51 -9.99 -40.72
CA ASN A 533 0.23 -10.92 -41.83
C ASN A 533 0.13 -10.25 -43.21
N VAL A 534 0.20 -8.92 -43.29
CA VAL A 534 0.31 -8.14 -44.55
C VAL A 534 1.77 -7.89 -44.86
#